data_AF-A0A7S0FIU0-F1
#
_entry.id   AF-A0A7S0FIU0-F1
#
_cell.length_a   1.000
_cell.length_b   1.000
_cell.length_c   1.000
_cell.angle_alpha   90.00
_cell.angle_beta   90.00
_cell.angle_gamma   90.00
#
_symmetry.space_group_name_H-M   'P 1'
#
loop_
_entity.id
_entity.type
_entity.pdbx_description
1 polymer ?
#
loop_
_entity_poly.entity_id
_entity_poly.type
_entity_poly.pdbx_seq_one_letter_code
_entity_poly.pdbx_strand_id
1 'polypeptide(L)'
;GTFFPHYMLHNGTRTNCGSAGGSGGGNNESVPQLCENMCTNNGRYCYPTHRYNGTAVVVEILRRACIWKHHGPTKGDIGAKWWQYVSFFDEKCGGIGTFTDEKCMHEALKHAAIPKNEVENCIMDSGDPTGDNPNTLLDGTLRSQIEYGIVAAPRLLASHRVLDDPTASALLTAICDMSAPGSEFSVCKQCLNNKDPVACVAKKYGTAKAHSKTFHIWLWSGLLVSIAFFTYAYKRFQEGEGAGLSGLNPMAYAMLRDQDGGGGFEPATTQR
;
A
#
# COMPACT_ATOMS: atom_id res chain seq x y z
N GLY A 1 -22.64 -5.58 -0.49
CA GLY A 1 -21.32 -6.06 -0.02
C GLY A 1 -20.73 -5.05 0.92
N THR A 2 -19.67 -5.42 1.63
CA THR A 2 -18.87 -4.51 2.48
C THR A 2 -17.42 -4.58 1.99
N PHE A 3 -16.77 -3.43 1.90
CA PHE A 3 -15.34 -3.32 1.59
C PHE A 3 -14.66 -2.63 2.77
N PHE A 4 -13.44 -3.06 3.10
CA PHE A 4 -12.60 -2.44 4.12
C PHE A 4 -11.17 -2.40 3.61
N PRO A 5 -10.55 -1.20 3.49
CA PRO A 5 -9.14 -1.10 3.17
C PRO A 5 -8.31 -1.46 4.41
N HIS A 6 -7.26 -2.23 4.19
CA HIS A 6 -6.25 -2.54 5.18
C HIS A 6 -4.89 -2.03 4.68
N TYR A 7 -4.04 -1.63 5.62
CA TYR A 7 -2.69 -1.13 5.32
C TYR A 7 -1.66 -1.94 6.07
N MET A 8 -0.48 -2.04 5.47
CA MET A 8 0.66 -2.70 6.10
C MET A 8 1.50 -1.68 6.86
N LEU A 9 1.76 -1.95 8.14
CA LEU A 9 2.65 -1.20 9.00
C LEU A 9 3.54 -2.15 9.80
N HIS A 10 4.72 -1.67 10.17
CA HIS A 10 5.61 -2.37 11.08
C HIS A 10 5.53 -1.72 12.47
N ASN A 11 5.39 -2.58 13.47
CA ASN A 11 5.48 -2.15 14.86
C ASN A 11 6.95 -1.97 15.25
N GLY A 12 7.43 -0.73 15.22
CA GLY A 12 8.82 -0.42 15.48
C GLY A 12 9.24 -0.58 16.95
N THR A 13 8.28 -0.71 17.89
CA THR A 13 8.61 -1.07 19.27
C THR A 13 9.10 -2.51 19.39
N ARG A 14 8.81 -3.37 18.40
CA ARG A 14 9.32 -4.75 18.35
C ARG A 14 10.71 -4.84 17.71
N THR A 15 11.11 -3.82 16.94
CA THR A 15 12.36 -3.79 16.19
C THR A 15 13.35 -2.77 16.74
N ASN A 16 13.23 -2.41 18.04
CA ASN A 16 14.07 -1.41 18.73
C ASN A 16 14.15 -0.03 18.04
N CYS A 17 13.13 0.34 17.25
CA CYS A 17 13.02 1.70 16.71
C CYS A 17 12.40 2.67 17.72
N GLY A 18 11.59 2.17 18.66
CA GLY A 18 10.88 2.97 19.66
C GLY A 18 11.79 3.50 20.77
N SER A 19 11.82 4.81 21.03
CA SER A 19 12.51 5.34 22.21
C SER A 19 11.59 5.30 23.43
N ALA A 20 11.72 4.25 24.24
CA ALA A 20 11.53 4.36 25.68
C ALA A 20 12.85 3.90 26.32
N GLY A 21 13.68 4.86 26.75
CA GLY A 21 14.97 4.56 27.34
C GLY A 21 14.86 3.72 28.62
N GLY A 22 15.76 2.75 28.78
CA GLY A 22 16.45 2.48 30.03
C GLY A 22 17.95 2.58 29.70
N SER A 23 18.81 3.37 30.35
CA SER A 23 19.08 3.27 31.80
C SER A 23 18.83 1.85 32.30
N GLY A 24 19.48 0.88 31.65
CA GLY A 24 19.38 -0.55 31.96
C GLY A 24 20.28 -1.41 31.07
N GLY A 25 21.42 -0.86 30.64
CA GLY A 25 22.39 -1.50 29.76
C GLY A 25 23.35 -0.42 29.27
N GLY A 26 24.55 -0.39 29.84
CA GLY A 26 25.50 0.70 29.67
C GLY A 26 26.10 0.78 28.27
N ASN A 27 25.41 1.42 27.32
CA ASN A 27 25.99 1.81 26.05
C ASN A 27 25.06 2.80 25.33
N ASN A 28 25.63 3.92 24.87
CA ASN A 28 25.00 4.90 23.98
C ASN A 28 24.64 4.24 22.63
N GLU A 29 23.59 3.43 22.57
CA GLU A 29 23.14 2.83 21.32
C GLU A 29 22.15 3.79 20.65
N SER A 30 22.66 4.56 19.69
CA SER A 30 21.87 5.40 18.79
C SER A 30 20.71 4.60 18.18
N VAL A 31 19.53 5.22 18.03
CA VAL A 31 18.43 4.70 17.21
C VAL A 31 19.04 4.11 15.93
N PRO A 32 18.75 2.83 15.58
CA PRO A 32 19.34 2.24 14.39
C PRO A 32 19.13 3.18 13.20
N GLN A 33 20.17 3.47 12.44
CA GLN A 33 20.11 4.36 11.25
C GLN A 33 18.99 3.94 10.27
N LEU A 34 18.59 2.68 10.33
CA LEU A 34 17.48 2.08 9.58
C LEU A 34 16.08 2.56 10.00
N CYS A 35 15.89 3.04 11.22
CA CYS A 35 14.64 3.62 11.70
C CYS A 35 14.54 5.12 11.34
N GLU A 36 15.68 5.76 11.08
CA GLU A 36 15.77 7.16 10.68
C GLU A 36 15.00 7.37 9.36
N ASN A 37 14.04 8.30 9.36
CA ASN A 37 13.13 8.56 8.22
C ASN A 37 12.20 7.41 7.81
N MET A 38 12.07 6.35 8.62
CA MET A 38 11.17 5.24 8.34
C MET A 38 9.96 5.18 9.27
N CYS A 39 9.99 5.92 10.37
CA CYS A 39 9.01 5.80 11.44
C CYS A 39 8.40 7.15 11.85
N THR A 40 7.19 7.09 12.40
CA THR A 40 6.50 8.16 13.12
C THR A 40 6.43 7.82 14.60
N ASN A 41 5.97 8.77 15.42
CA ASN A 41 5.76 8.61 16.85
C ASN A 41 6.95 7.98 17.57
N ASN A 42 8.13 8.58 17.39
CA ASN A 42 9.37 8.17 18.04
C ASN A 42 9.69 6.68 17.83
N GLY A 43 9.41 6.17 16.63
CA GLY A 43 9.74 4.80 16.24
C GLY A 43 8.64 3.77 16.49
N ARG A 44 7.42 4.16 16.86
CA ARG A 44 6.31 3.22 17.11
C ARG A 44 5.75 2.62 15.81
N TYR A 45 5.51 3.46 14.81
CA TYR A 45 4.87 3.06 13.55
C TYR A 45 5.83 3.29 12.40
N CYS A 46 6.21 2.22 11.71
CA CYS A 46 7.25 2.26 10.69
C CYS A 46 6.76 1.69 9.36
N TYR A 47 7.31 2.22 8.27
CA TYR A 47 7.16 1.66 6.93
C TYR A 47 8.54 1.53 6.26
N PRO A 48 9.15 0.33 6.29
CA PRO A 48 10.46 0.09 5.68
C PRO A 48 10.35 0.19 4.16
N THR A 49 11.05 1.14 3.56
CA THR A 49 11.11 1.29 2.11
C THR A 49 12.42 1.91 1.67
N HIS A 50 12.86 1.59 0.46
CA HIS A 50 14.00 2.24 -0.20
C HIS A 50 13.57 3.29 -1.22
N ARG A 51 12.27 3.41 -1.48
CA ARG A 51 11.72 4.24 -2.56
C ARG A 51 11.28 5.62 -2.08
N TYR A 52 10.78 5.71 -0.85
CA TYR A 52 10.23 6.93 -0.26
C TYR A 52 10.82 7.16 1.13
N ASN A 53 10.53 8.33 1.69
CA ASN A 53 10.62 8.53 3.12
C ASN A 53 9.51 7.68 3.79
N GLY A 54 9.87 6.70 4.61
CA GLY A 54 8.92 5.80 5.26
C GLY A 54 7.99 6.52 6.24
N THR A 55 8.47 7.56 6.93
CA THR A 55 7.63 8.45 7.76
C THR A 55 6.50 9.05 6.93
N ALA A 56 6.78 9.51 5.70
CA ALA A 56 5.75 10.05 4.82
C ALA A 56 4.72 8.97 4.41
N VAL A 57 5.16 7.73 4.20
CA VAL A 57 4.24 6.63 3.89
C VAL A 57 3.31 6.33 5.06
N VAL A 58 3.84 6.33 6.30
CA VAL A 58 3.00 6.15 7.50
C VAL A 58 1.97 7.28 7.64
N VAL A 59 2.37 8.53 7.38
CA VAL A 59 1.44 9.67 7.39
C VAL A 59 0.38 9.55 6.29
N GLU A 60 0.72 9.06 5.09
CA GLU A 60 -0.25 8.81 4.03
C GLU A 60 -1.20 7.64 4.37
N ILE A 61 -0.73 6.59 5.03
CA ILE A 61 -1.59 5.53 5.58
C ILE A 61 -2.59 6.12 6.59
N LEU A 62 -2.11 6.95 7.52
CA LEU A 62 -2.97 7.62 8.50
C LEU A 62 -4.01 8.51 7.81
N ARG A 63 -3.61 9.27 6.79
CA ARG A 63 -4.51 10.12 5.99
C ARG A 63 -5.61 9.30 5.31
N ARG A 64 -5.25 8.19 4.65
CA ARG A 64 -6.22 7.29 4.00
C ARG A 64 -7.14 6.62 5.02
N ALA A 65 -6.64 6.27 6.20
CA ALA A 65 -7.45 5.74 7.30
C ALA A 65 -8.46 6.79 7.81
N CYS A 66 -8.05 8.06 7.94
CA CYS A 66 -8.94 9.17 8.27
C CYS A 66 -10.02 9.38 7.21
N ILE A 67 -9.66 9.41 5.94
CA ILE A 67 -10.63 9.51 4.84
C ILE A 67 -11.61 8.34 4.89
N TRP A 68 -11.13 7.13 5.14
CA TRP A 68 -11.99 5.95 5.28
C TRP A 68 -12.93 6.07 6.47
N LYS A 69 -12.46 6.56 7.63
CA LYS A 69 -13.29 6.77 8.83
C LYS A 69 -14.51 7.67 8.54
N HIS A 70 -14.33 8.74 7.77
CA HIS A 70 -15.39 9.72 7.47
C HIS A 70 -16.19 9.41 6.20
N HIS A 71 -15.60 8.76 5.21
CA HIS A 71 -16.19 8.59 3.88
C HIS A 71 -16.25 7.14 3.37
N GLY A 72 -15.82 6.17 4.18
CA GLY A 72 -15.90 4.74 3.87
C GLY A 72 -17.30 4.14 4.09
N PRO A 73 -17.94 4.32 5.27
CA PRO A 73 -19.21 3.69 5.62
C PRO A 73 -20.43 4.40 4.99
N THR A 74 -20.57 4.35 3.66
CA THR A 74 -21.73 4.89 2.95
C THR A 74 -22.55 3.76 2.30
N LYS A 75 -23.87 3.73 2.55
CA LYS A 75 -24.78 2.83 1.85
C LYS A 75 -24.89 3.26 0.38
N GLY A 76 -24.71 2.34 -0.55
CA GLY A 76 -24.73 2.60 -2.00
C GLY A 76 -23.32 2.77 -2.58
N ASP A 77 -22.69 3.90 -2.28
CA ASP A 77 -21.39 4.29 -2.86
C ASP A 77 -20.22 4.03 -1.89
N ILE A 78 -20.00 2.75 -1.55
CA ILE A 78 -19.02 2.34 -0.53
C ILE A 78 -17.65 2.91 -0.86
N GLY A 79 -17.19 3.85 -0.03
CA GLY A 79 -15.87 4.45 -0.17
C GLY A 79 -15.65 5.24 -1.47
N ALA A 80 -16.68 5.70 -2.17
CA ALA A 80 -16.48 6.36 -3.48
C ALA A 80 -15.49 7.53 -3.44
N LYS A 81 -15.58 8.40 -2.42
CA LYS A 81 -14.60 9.49 -2.22
C LYS A 81 -13.21 8.95 -1.87
N TRP A 82 -13.13 7.89 -1.07
CA TRP A 82 -11.87 7.24 -0.75
C TRP A 82 -11.21 6.66 -2.01
N TRP A 83 -11.97 5.99 -2.88
CA TRP A 83 -11.50 5.46 -4.17
C TRP A 83 -11.01 6.58 -5.09
N GLN A 84 -11.76 7.68 -5.19
CA GLN A 84 -11.34 8.86 -5.96
C GLN A 84 -10.02 9.44 -5.44
N TYR A 85 -9.87 9.54 -4.11
CA TYR A 85 -8.66 10.04 -3.49
C TYR A 85 -7.46 9.12 -3.77
N VAL A 86 -7.56 7.81 -3.47
CA VAL A 86 -6.42 6.90 -3.61
C VAL A 86 -6.02 6.71 -5.07
N SER A 87 -6.98 6.65 -6.01
CA SER A 87 -6.68 6.57 -7.44
C SER A 87 -5.97 7.82 -7.94
N PHE A 88 -6.45 9.02 -7.57
CA PHE A 88 -5.79 10.26 -7.96
C PHE A 88 -4.40 10.37 -7.34
N PHE A 89 -4.28 10.07 -6.04
CA PHE A 89 -3.00 10.13 -5.34
C PHE A 89 -1.99 9.17 -5.96
N ASP A 90 -2.35 7.90 -6.18
CA ASP A 90 -1.43 6.91 -6.73
C ASP A 90 -0.99 7.27 -8.15
N GLU A 91 -1.88 7.85 -8.97
CA GLU A 91 -1.56 8.27 -10.34
C GLU A 91 -0.72 9.55 -10.40
N LYS A 92 -1.01 10.55 -9.55
CA LYS A 92 -0.42 11.90 -9.65
C LYS A 92 0.63 12.20 -8.61
N CYS A 93 0.46 11.69 -7.39
CA CYS A 93 1.31 11.97 -6.23
C CYS A 93 2.21 10.80 -5.86
N GLY A 94 1.93 9.57 -6.33
CA GLY A 94 2.73 8.38 -6.05
C GLY A 94 4.15 8.38 -6.63
N GLY A 95 4.61 9.47 -7.26
CA GLY A 95 5.95 9.60 -7.82
C GLY A 95 7.02 9.89 -6.75
N ILE A 96 8.27 9.56 -7.07
CA ILE A 96 9.41 10.05 -6.28
C ILE A 96 9.45 11.58 -6.42
N GLY A 97 9.53 12.30 -5.31
CA GLY A 97 9.52 13.77 -5.27
C GLY A 97 8.12 14.40 -5.19
N THR A 98 7.06 13.71 -5.66
CA THR A 98 5.67 14.20 -5.55
C THR A 98 4.90 13.59 -4.38
N PHE A 99 5.40 12.50 -3.79
CA PHE A 99 4.76 11.80 -2.68
C PHE A 99 4.54 12.65 -1.43
N THR A 100 5.43 13.62 -1.19
CA THR A 100 5.37 14.56 -0.06
C THR A 100 4.97 15.97 -0.50
N ASP A 101 4.52 16.15 -1.75
CA ASP A 101 4.11 17.46 -2.23
C ASP A 101 2.73 17.83 -1.68
N GLU A 102 2.71 18.78 -0.75
CA GLU A 102 1.49 19.34 -0.16
C GLU A 102 0.49 19.85 -1.21
N LYS A 103 0.98 20.40 -2.33
CA LYS A 103 0.11 20.84 -3.42
C LYS A 103 -0.56 19.65 -4.09
N CYS A 104 0.18 18.56 -4.31
CA CYS A 104 -0.38 17.33 -4.88
C CYS A 104 -1.44 16.73 -3.95
N MET A 105 -1.16 16.66 -2.64
CA MET A 105 -2.13 16.18 -1.66
C MET A 105 -3.39 17.04 -1.60
N HIS A 106 -3.25 18.36 -1.66
CA HIS A 106 -4.39 19.27 -1.72
C HIS A 106 -5.26 19.04 -2.97
N GLU A 107 -4.63 18.87 -4.14
CA GLU A 107 -5.36 18.56 -5.37
C GLU A 107 -6.04 17.18 -5.30
N ALA A 108 -5.43 16.17 -4.66
CA ALA A 108 -6.06 14.85 -4.45
C ALA A 108 -7.32 14.94 -3.58
N LEU A 109 -7.26 15.66 -2.46
CA LEU A 109 -8.41 15.90 -1.59
C LEU A 109 -9.52 16.67 -2.31
N LYS A 110 -9.14 17.72 -3.05
CA LYS A 110 -10.06 18.52 -3.86
C LYS A 110 -10.73 17.69 -4.95
N HIS A 111 -9.97 16.84 -5.64
CA HIS A 111 -10.48 15.94 -6.67
C HIS A 111 -11.57 15.00 -6.11
N ALA A 112 -11.37 14.48 -4.91
CA ALA A 112 -12.32 13.61 -4.22
C ALA A 112 -13.43 14.35 -3.46
N ALA A 113 -13.47 15.70 -3.55
CA ALA A 113 -14.39 16.55 -2.78
C ALA A 113 -14.36 16.26 -1.27
N ILE A 114 -13.16 16.12 -0.71
CA ILE A 114 -12.90 15.87 0.72
C ILE A 114 -12.39 17.17 1.36
N PRO A 115 -13.03 17.69 2.42
CA PRO A 115 -12.52 18.87 3.13
C PRO A 115 -11.16 18.58 3.78
N LYS A 116 -10.14 19.39 3.46
CA LYS A 116 -8.78 19.21 4.00
C LYS A 116 -8.75 19.25 5.54
N ASN A 117 -9.47 20.20 6.12
CA ASN A 117 -9.56 20.37 7.57
C ASN A 117 -10.17 19.15 8.29
N GLU A 118 -11.13 18.46 7.66
CA GLU A 118 -11.73 17.24 8.22
C GLU A 118 -10.66 16.15 8.40
N VAL A 119 -9.79 15.99 7.41
CA VAL A 119 -8.72 15.01 7.43
C VAL A 119 -7.59 15.41 8.38
N GLU A 120 -7.19 16.68 8.38
CA GLU A 120 -6.16 17.20 9.31
C GLU A 120 -6.61 17.10 10.77
N ASN A 121 -7.86 17.45 11.06
CA ASN A 121 -8.42 17.30 12.40
C ASN A 121 -8.44 15.82 12.81
N CYS A 122 -8.87 14.92 11.91
CA CYS A 122 -8.85 13.49 12.20
C CYS A 122 -7.44 12.96 12.49
N ILE A 123 -6.42 13.42 11.77
CA ILE A 123 -5.02 13.05 12.01
C ILE A 123 -4.62 13.45 13.43
N MET A 124 -4.89 14.70 13.82
CA MET A 124 -4.53 15.22 15.15
C MET A 124 -5.34 14.57 16.28
N ASP A 125 -6.66 14.40 16.10
CA ASP A 125 -7.56 13.74 17.05
C ASP A 125 -7.16 12.28 17.29
N SER A 126 -6.55 11.65 16.29
CA SER A 126 -6.08 10.28 16.40
C SER A 126 -4.73 10.16 17.12
N GLY A 127 -4.02 11.27 17.30
CA GLY A 127 -2.68 11.37 17.90
C GLY A 127 -1.67 11.96 16.91
N ASP A 128 -1.00 13.06 17.29
CA ASP A 128 -0.01 13.74 16.44
C ASP A 128 1.09 12.77 15.96
N PRO A 129 1.26 12.54 14.64
CA PRO A 129 2.26 11.61 14.12
C PRO A 129 3.71 12.05 14.34
N THR A 130 3.93 13.33 14.71
CA THR A 130 5.26 13.89 14.98
C THR A 130 5.67 13.80 16.45
N GLY A 131 4.71 13.61 17.37
CA GLY A 131 4.94 13.47 18.81
C GLY A 131 5.13 12.01 19.25
N ASP A 132 5.54 11.75 20.49
CA ASP A 132 5.79 10.37 21.00
C ASP A 132 4.51 9.62 21.45
N ASN A 133 3.35 10.27 21.42
CA ASN A 133 2.12 9.63 21.88
C ASN A 133 1.66 8.53 20.90
N PRO A 134 0.95 7.48 21.37
CA PRO A 134 0.29 6.53 20.48
C PRO A 134 -0.72 7.20 19.54
N ASN A 135 -0.93 6.61 18.37
CA ASN A 135 -1.96 7.01 17.42
C ASN A 135 -3.01 5.91 17.27
N THR A 136 -4.26 6.22 17.61
CA THR A 136 -5.36 5.26 17.68
C THR A 136 -5.72 4.60 16.34
N LEU A 137 -5.57 5.31 15.22
CA LEU A 137 -5.82 4.75 13.87
C LEU A 137 -4.66 3.88 13.38
N LEU A 138 -3.41 4.26 13.70
CA LEU A 138 -2.24 3.43 13.39
C LEU A 138 -2.22 2.15 14.25
N ASP A 139 -2.60 2.24 15.53
CA ASP A 139 -2.81 1.07 16.40
C ASP A 139 -3.92 0.16 15.85
N GLY A 140 -5.04 0.74 15.40
CA GLY A 140 -6.11 0.02 14.73
C GLY A 140 -5.64 -0.71 13.46
N THR A 141 -4.74 -0.07 12.70
CA THR A 141 -4.13 -0.64 11.49
C THR A 141 -3.25 -1.84 11.84
N LEU A 142 -2.34 -1.71 12.81
CA LEU A 142 -1.50 -2.81 13.28
C LEU A 142 -2.32 -3.99 13.82
N ARG A 143 -3.35 -3.71 14.62
CA ARG A 143 -4.24 -4.74 15.16
C ARG A 143 -4.98 -5.47 14.04
N SER A 144 -5.52 -4.73 13.08
CA SER A 144 -6.22 -5.30 11.94
C SER A 144 -5.30 -6.16 11.07
N GLN A 145 -4.06 -5.73 10.84
CA GLN A 145 -3.06 -6.52 10.12
C GLN A 145 -2.86 -7.90 10.76
N ILE A 146 -2.75 -7.95 12.10
CA ILE A 146 -2.60 -9.21 12.86
C ILE A 146 -3.88 -10.05 12.77
N GLU A 147 -5.05 -9.44 12.96
CA GLU A 147 -6.36 -10.11 12.92
C GLU A 147 -6.61 -10.82 11.58
N TYR A 148 -6.18 -10.21 10.47
CA TYR A 148 -6.33 -10.77 9.12
C TYR A 148 -5.10 -11.54 8.62
N GLY A 149 -4.06 -11.72 9.44
CA GLY A 149 -2.84 -12.45 9.06
C GLY A 149 -2.07 -11.83 7.90
N ILE A 150 -2.10 -10.49 7.77
CA ILE A 150 -1.45 -9.77 6.68
C ILE A 150 0.03 -9.57 7.02
N VAL A 151 0.88 -10.46 6.49
CA VAL A 151 2.36 -10.39 6.68
C VAL A 151 3.10 -9.70 5.52
N ALA A 152 2.41 -9.51 4.39
CA ALA A 152 2.93 -8.85 3.20
C ALA A 152 1.78 -8.25 2.40
N ALA A 153 2.03 -7.16 1.66
CA ALA A 153 1.09 -6.55 0.72
C ALA A 153 1.56 -6.72 -0.75
N PRO A 154 0.66 -6.72 -1.75
CA PRO A 154 -0.80 -6.66 -1.63
C PRO A 154 -1.43 -8.01 -1.25
N ARG A 155 -2.55 -7.97 -0.53
CA ARG A 155 -3.41 -9.13 -0.22
C ARG A 155 -4.87 -8.76 -0.46
N LEU A 156 -5.62 -9.66 -1.08
CA LEU A 156 -7.06 -9.52 -1.28
C LEU A 156 -7.78 -10.61 -0.49
N LEU A 157 -8.80 -10.20 0.25
CA LEU A 157 -9.65 -11.11 1.01
C LEU A 157 -11.09 -11.01 0.49
N ALA A 158 -11.69 -12.15 0.17
CA ALA A 158 -13.10 -12.27 -0.20
C ALA A 158 -13.78 -13.23 0.78
N SER A 159 -14.80 -12.76 1.52
CA SER A 159 -15.44 -13.51 2.62
C SER A 159 -14.44 -14.18 3.57
N HIS A 160 -13.49 -13.39 4.09
CA HIS A 160 -12.45 -13.84 5.01
C HIS A 160 -11.48 -14.92 4.47
N ARG A 161 -11.49 -15.18 3.15
CA ARG A 161 -10.51 -16.04 2.48
C ARG A 161 -9.51 -15.20 1.72
N VAL A 162 -8.23 -15.44 1.94
CA VAL A 162 -7.15 -14.86 1.14
C VAL A 162 -7.23 -15.44 -0.27
N LEU A 163 -7.17 -14.58 -1.29
CA LEU A 163 -7.05 -15.01 -2.67
C LEU A 163 -5.59 -15.32 -3.00
N ASP A 164 -5.35 -16.50 -3.57
CA ASP A 164 -4.01 -16.90 -4.03
C ASP A 164 -3.52 -16.00 -5.16
N ASP A 165 -4.43 -15.64 -6.07
CA ASP A 165 -4.20 -14.70 -7.15
C ASP A 165 -4.82 -13.33 -6.83
N PRO A 166 -4.03 -12.29 -6.51
CA PRO A 166 -4.53 -10.96 -6.19
C PRO A 166 -4.89 -10.14 -7.45
N THR A 167 -5.39 -10.77 -8.51
CA THR A 167 -5.84 -10.07 -9.72
C THR A 167 -7.29 -9.60 -9.63
N ALA A 168 -7.62 -8.55 -10.40
CA ALA A 168 -8.99 -8.08 -10.52
C ALA A 168 -9.94 -9.15 -11.09
N SER A 169 -9.43 -10.06 -11.92
CA SER A 169 -10.23 -11.17 -12.48
C SER A 169 -10.56 -12.20 -11.39
N ALA A 170 -9.56 -12.65 -10.62
CA ALA A 170 -9.78 -13.57 -9.51
C ALA A 170 -10.72 -12.97 -8.44
N LEU A 171 -10.57 -11.67 -8.14
CA LEU A 171 -11.47 -10.96 -7.25
C LEU A 171 -12.92 -10.94 -7.78
N LEU A 172 -13.13 -10.67 -9.07
CA LEU A 172 -14.46 -10.69 -9.67
C LEU A 172 -15.09 -12.08 -9.57
N THR A 173 -14.33 -13.14 -9.87
CA THR A 173 -14.79 -14.53 -9.72
C THR A 173 -15.19 -14.82 -8.28
N ALA A 174 -14.33 -14.49 -7.32
CA ALA A 174 -14.63 -14.69 -5.89
C ALA A 174 -15.89 -13.93 -5.46
N ILE A 175 -16.11 -12.70 -5.95
CA ILE A 175 -17.34 -11.92 -5.70
C ILE A 175 -18.58 -12.62 -6.25
N CYS A 176 -18.47 -13.19 -7.44
CA CYS A 176 -19.58 -13.88 -8.08
C CYS A 176 -19.92 -15.21 -7.41
N ASP A 177 -18.92 -15.96 -6.97
CA ASP A 177 -19.09 -17.23 -6.26
C ASP A 177 -19.76 -17.06 -4.88
N MET A 178 -19.66 -15.85 -4.29
CA MET A 178 -20.32 -15.52 -3.02
C MET A 178 -21.83 -15.25 -3.15
N SER A 179 -22.37 -15.17 -4.36
CA SER A 179 -23.80 -14.88 -4.55
C SER A 179 -24.68 -16.12 -4.36
N ALA A 180 -25.82 -15.98 -3.69
CA ALA A 180 -26.74 -17.11 -3.52
C ALA A 180 -27.42 -17.47 -4.85
N PRO A 181 -27.75 -18.75 -5.09
CA PRO A 181 -28.42 -19.20 -6.31
C PRO A 181 -29.69 -18.39 -6.59
N GLY A 182 -29.84 -17.85 -7.79
CA GLY A 182 -30.98 -17.01 -8.17
C GLY A 182 -30.89 -15.54 -7.77
N SER A 183 -29.88 -15.15 -6.98
CA SER A 183 -29.59 -13.75 -6.60
C SER A 183 -28.22 -13.25 -7.09
N GLU A 184 -27.71 -13.82 -8.18
CA GLU A 184 -26.39 -13.45 -8.68
C GLU A 184 -26.37 -11.98 -9.12
N PHE A 185 -25.26 -11.30 -8.84
CA PHE A 185 -25.08 -9.91 -9.23
C PHE A 185 -25.15 -9.77 -10.76
N SER A 186 -25.75 -8.69 -11.26
CA SER A 186 -25.88 -8.45 -12.71
C SER A 186 -24.52 -8.47 -13.43
N VAL A 187 -23.47 -8.00 -12.75
CA VAL A 187 -22.10 -7.99 -13.27
C VAL A 187 -21.58 -9.40 -13.53
N CYS A 188 -21.93 -10.38 -12.69
CA CYS A 188 -21.53 -11.77 -12.85
C CYS A 188 -22.14 -12.39 -14.11
N LYS A 189 -23.45 -12.21 -14.30
CA LYS A 189 -24.15 -12.70 -15.49
C LYS A 189 -23.64 -12.07 -16.78
N GLN A 190 -23.24 -10.80 -16.72
CA GLN A 190 -22.91 -10.02 -17.91
C GLN A 190 -21.43 -10.04 -18.29
N CYS A 191 -20.52 -10.23 -17.33
CA CYS A 191 -19.10 -10.05 -17.56
C CYS A 191 -18.22 -11.27 -17.25
N LEU A 192 -18.64 -12.19 -16.37
CA LEU A 192 -17.77 -13.28 -15.90
C LEU A 192 -17.32 -14.21 -17.03
N ASN A 193 -18.21 -14.48 -18.00
CA ASN A 193 -17.93 -15.38 -19.13
C ASN A 193 -17.28 -14.69 -20.34
N ASN A 194 -16.94 -13.39 -20.25
CA ASN A 194 -16.24 -12.73 -21.34
C ASN A 194 -14.77 -13.13 -21.39
N LYS A 195 -14.16 -13.04 -22.57
CA LYS A 195 -12.73 -13.26 -22.76
C LYS A 195 -11.85 -12.35 -21.87
N ASP A 196 -12.35 -11.15 -21.58
CA ASP A 196 -11.77 -10.23 -20.61
C ASP A 196 -12.89 -9.71 -19.68
N PRO A 197 -13.09 -10.37 -18.53
CA PRO A 197 -14.13 -9.98 -17.58
C PRO A 197 -13.91 -8.58 -17.02
N VAL A 198 -12.66 -8.20 -16.76
CA VAL A 198 -12.30 -6.90 -16.15
C VAL A 198 -12.59 -5.77 -17.12
N ALA A 199 -12.19 -5.90 -18.39
CA ALA A 199 -12.51 -4.91 -19.41
C ALA A 199 -14.03 -4.78 -19.64
N CYS A 200 -14.79 -5.88 -19.55
CA CYS A 200 -16.24 -5.81 -19.59
C CYS A 200 -16.81 -4.97 -18.44
N VAL A 201 -16.34 -5.20 -17.21
CA VAL A 201 -16.78 -4.43 -16.04
C VAL A 201 -16.43 -2.96 -16.21
N ALA A 202 -15.19 -2.64 -16.57
CA ALA A 202 -14.76 -1.26 -16.79
C ALA A 202 -15.60 -0.55 -17.87
N LYS A 203 -15.92 -1.24 -18.97
CA LYS A 203 -16.71 -0.68 -20.07
C LYS A 203 -18.17 -0.42 -19.69
N LYS A 204 -18.80 -1.33 -18.93
CA LYS A 204 -20.22 -1.27 -18.60
C LYS A 204 -20.54 -0.48 -17.33
N TYR A 205 -19.65 -0.58 -16.33
CA TYR A 205 -19.87 -0.08 -14.98
C TYR A 205 -18.82 0.96 -14.55
N GLY A 206 -17.73 1.12 -15.29
CA GLY A 206 -16.72 2.13 -14.98
C GLY A 206 -17.28 3.54 -15.14
N THR A 207 -17.03 4.40 -14.16
CA THR A 207 -17.29 5.84 -14.25
C THR A 207 -16.22 6.46 -15.15
N ALA A 208 -16.44 6.45 -16.46
CA ALA A 208 -15.51 7.02 -17.42
C ALA A 208 -15.32 8.53 -17.20
N LYS A 209 -14.18 8.90 -16.59
CA LYS A 209 -13.37 10.05 -17.02
C LYS A 209 -11.92 9.62 -17.21
N ALA A 210 -11.71 8.54 -17.95
CA ALA A 210 -10.42 8.33 -18.60
C ALA A 210 -10.36 9.25 -19.83
N HIS A 211 -9.94 10.49 -19.63
CA HIS A 211 -9.57 11.36 -20.74
C HIS A 211 -8.28 12.11 -20.39
N SER A 212 -7.15 11.56 -20.84
CA SER A 212 -5.98 12.36 -21.14
C SER A 212 -5.47 11.95 -22.51
N LYS A 213 -6.00 12.61 -23.56
CA LYS A 213 -5.42 12.57 -24.91
C LYS A 213 -3.95 13.02 -24.93
N THR A 214 -3.48 13.63 -23.85
CA THR A 214 -2.09 14.05 -23.64
C THR A 214 -1.17 12.85 -23.43
N PHE A 215 -1.62 11.73 -22.85
CA PHE A 215 -0.74 10.58 -22.56
C PHE A 215 -0.20 9.89 -23.83
N HIS A 216 -0.99 9.85 -24.90
CA HIS A 216 -0.52 9.30 -26.18
C HIS A 216 0.55 10.18 -26.84
N ILE A 217 0.52 11.50 -26.70
CA ILE A 217 1.54 12.35 -27.34
C ILE A 217 2.89 12.20 -26.65
N TRP A 218 2.92 12.11 -25.31
CA TRP A 218 4.16 11.94 -24.54
C TRP A 218 4.75 10.53 -24.64
N LEU A 219 3.92 9.50 -24.82
CA LEU A 219 4.38 8.12 -25.03
C LEU A 219 5.19 7.94 -26.32
N TRP A 220 4.76 8.55 -27.43
CA TRP A 220 5.46 8.40 -28.70
C TRP A 220 6.76 9.22 -28.76
N SER A 221 6.80 10.40 -28.12
CA SER A 221 8.05 11.16 -27.99
C SER A 221 9.04 10.53 -27.00
N GLY A 222 8.54 9.94 -25.90
CA GLY A 222 9.36 9.24 -24.91
C GLY A 222 9.99 7.95 -25.47
N LEU A 223 9.22 7.18 -26.25
CA LEU A 223 9.69 5.93 -26.86
C LEU A 223 10.93 6.14 -27.75
N LEU A 224 10.97 7.22 -28.54
CA LEU A 224 12.10 7.52 -29.42
C LEU A 224 13.36 7.91 -28.63
N VAL A 225 13.22 8.66 -27.54
CA VAL A 225 14.35 9.03 -26.67
C VAL A 225 14.85 7.81 -25.89
N SER A 226 13.95 6.95 -25.42
CA SER A 226 14.31 5.70 -24.74
C SER A 226 15.04 4.75 -25.67
N ILE A 227 14.60 4.56 -26.93
CA ILE A 227 15.30 3.70 -27.89
C ILE A 227 16.73 4.20 -28.14
N ALA A 228 16.94 5.51 -28.27
CA ALA A 228 18.28 6.09 -28.41
C ALA A 228 19.15 5.88 -27.15
N PHE A 229 18.56 6.02 -25.96
CA PHE A 229 19.28 5.83 -24.70
C PHE A 229 19.62 4.35 -24.44
N PHE A 230 18.70 3.43 -24.74
CA PHE A 230 18.91 1.99 -24.62
C PHE A 230 19.91 1.48 -25.64
N THR A 231 19.90 1.98 -26.88
CA THR A 231 20.93 1.62 -27.87
C THR A 231 22.31 2.15 -27.47
N TYR A 232 22.40 3.37 -26.94
CA TYR A 232 23.65 3.94 -26.40
C TYR A 232 24.15 3.17 -25.17
N ALA A 233 23.27 2.85 -24.22
CA ALA A 233 23.61 2.11 -23.00
C ALA A 233 23.94 0.64 -23.29
N TYR A 234 23.25 -0.01 -24.22
CA TYR A 234 23.55 -1.38 -24.67
C TYR A 234 24.93 -1.45 -25.34
N LYS A 235 25.26 -0.44 -26.16
CA LYS A 235 26.60 -0.31 -26.75
C LYS A 235 27.67 -0.13 -25.66
N ARG A 236 27.39 0.65 -24.62
CA ARG A 236 28.30 0.85 -23.48
C ARG A 236 28.42 -0.37 -22.56
N PHE A 237 27.35 -1.15 -22.42
CA PHE A 237 27.33 -2.40 -21.65
C PHE A 237 28.14 -3.52 -22.33
N GLN A 238 28.16 -3.56 -23.66
CA GLN A 238 29.07 -4.49 -24.37
C GLN A 238 30.55 -4.13 -24.22
N GLU A 239 30.85 -2.88 -23.88
CA GLU A 239 32.22 -2.37 -23.71
C GLU A 239 32.70 -2.39 -22.24
N GLY A 240 31.86 -2.77 -21.26
CA GLY A 240 32.17 -2.72 -19.84
C GLY A 240 31.70 -3.97 -19.08
N GLU A 241 32.63 -4.60 -18.36
CA GLU A 241 32.48 -5.85 -17.60
C GLU A 241 31.23 -5.91 -16.70
N GLY A 242 30.62 -7.09 -16.65
CA GLY A 242 29.36 -7.35 -15.95
C GLY A 242 29.46 -7.28 -14.42
N ALA A 243 28.49 -6.61 -13.80
CA ALA A 243 28.25 -6.67 -12.36
C ALA A 243 26.86 -7.25 -12.09
N GLY A 244 26.84 -8.38 -11.37
CA GLY A 244 25.66 -9.17 -11.06
C GLY A 244 24.72 -8.52 -10.05
N LEU A 245 23.43 -8.77 -10.24
CA LEU A 245 22.33 -8.42 -9.34
C LEU A 245 22.35 -9.31 -8.10
N SER A 246 22.77 -8.75 -6.96
CA SER A 246 22.49 -9.31 -5.63
C SER A 246 21.61 -8.29 -4.88
N GLY A 247 20.29 -8.44 -5.05
CA GLY A 247 19.30 -7.48 -4.58
C GLY A 247 18.19 -8.12 -3.76
N LEU A 248 18.52 -8.64 -2.58
CA LEU A 248 17.56 -8.76 -1.46
C LEU A 248 18.28 -8.33 -0.18
N ASN A 249 17.75 -7.28 0.46
CA ASN A 249 18.28 -6.72 1.69
C ASN A 249 17.95 -7.65 2.89
N PRO A 250 18.92 -8.01 3.74
CA PRO A 250 18.71 -8.84 4.93
C PRO A 250 17.65 -8.30 5.92
N MET A 251 17.28 -7.02 5.86
CA MET A 251 16.21 -6.42 6.69
C MET A 251 14.80 -6.87 6.33
N ALA A 252 14.51 -7.09 5.04
CA ALA A 252 13.21 -7.66 4.64
C ALA A 252 13.06 -9.07 5.23
N TYR A 253 14.16 -9.83 5.26
CA TYR A 253 14.21 -11.14 5.91
C TYR A 253 14.08 -11.06 7.44
N ALA A 254 14.79 -10.14 8.09
CA ALA A 254 14.76 -9.99 9.56
C ALA A 254 13.38 -9.54 10.08
N MET A 255 12.73 -8.60 9.39
CA MET A 255 11.41 -8.09 9.79
C MET A 255 10.26 -9.07 9.52
N LEU A 256 10.40 -9.97 8.55
CA LEU A 256 9.47 -11.09 8.37
C LEU A 256 9.65 -12.14 9.48
N ARG A 257 10.89 -12.38 9.92
CA ARG A 257 11.20 -13.41 10.94
C ARG A 257 10.68 -13.07 12.34
N ASP A 258 10.58 -11.79 12.69
CA ASP A 258 10.08 -11.34 14.00
C ASP A 258 8.54 -11.19 14.05
N GLN A 259 7.84 -11.28 12.91
CA GLN A 259 6.37 -11.42 12.89
C GLN A 259 5.94 -12.85 13.18
N ASP A 260 6.77 -13.83 12.80
CA ASP A 260 6.59 -15.24 13.14
C ASP A 260 7.12 -15.49 14.56
N GLY A 261 6.31 -15.16 15.57
CA GLY A 261 6.59 -15.53 16.96
C GLY A 261 7.01 -17.01 17.06
N GLY A 262 8.15 -17.24 17.71
CA GLY A 262 8.88 -18.51 17.70
C GLY A 262 8.03 -19.77 17.87
N GLY A 263 8.04 -20.60 16.84
CA GLY A 263 7.65 -22.01 16.88
C GLY A 263 8.59 -22.75 15.93
N GLY A 264 9.60 -23.43 16.47
CA GLY A 264 10.54 -24.22 15.69
C GLY A 264 9.80 -25.30 14.90
N PHE A 265 9.90 -25.24 13.57
CA PHE A 265 9.53 -26.34 12.70
C PHE A 265 10.81 -27.14 12.41
N GLU A 266 11.00 -28.23 13.17
CA GLU A 266 12.01 -29.24 12.90
C GLU A 266 11.62 -29.95 11.58
N PRO A 267 12.46 -29.95 10.54
CA PRO A 267 12.14 -30.70 9.33
C PRO A 267 12.32 -32.20 9.59
N ALA A 268 11.23 -32.94 9.46
CA ALA A 268 11.24 -34.40 9.52
C ALA A 268 12.19 -34.96 8.45
N THR A 269 13.27 -35.59 8.92
CA THR A 269 14.19 -36.40 8.11
C THR A 269 13.42 -37.54 7.47
N THR A 270 13.28 -37.53 6.14
CA THR A 270 12.83 -38.70 5.40
C THR A 270 14.04 -39.58 5.13
N GLN A 271 14.14 -40.70 5.85
CA GLN A 271 15.04 -41.80 5.51
C GLN A 271 14.60 -42.42 4.17
N ARG A 272 15.54 -42.52 3.24
CA ARG A 272 15.61 -43.59 2.25
C ARG A 272 17.07 -44.03 2.16
#